data_AF-A0A5B7C538-F1
#
_entry.id   AF-A0A5B7C538-F1
#
_cell.length_a   1.000
_cell.length_b   1.000
_cell.length_c   1.000
_cell.angle_alpha   90.00
_cell.angle_beta   90.00
_cell.angle_gamma   90.00
#
_symmetry.space_group_name_H-M   'P 1'
#
loop_
_entity.id
_entity.type
_entity.pdbx_description
1 polymer ?
#
loop_
_entity_poly.entity_id
_entity_poly.type
_entity_poly.pdbx_seq_one_letter_code
_entity_poly.pdbx_strand_id
1 'polypeptide(L)'
;MISCWCLILEYIFVVLDGYDISAIGRSQNHPNTMQALEFLREKNPNSEKNSPMGLVGLERRFLMFNGAVGKEQLEWLDGVLQDATQSNQKVVVCCHLPLDPGASSQEALLWNYNEVMDVIHRYNCVKVCLAGHDHKGGHSIDSH
;
A
#
# COMPACT_ATOMS: atom_id res chain seq x y z
N MET A 1 -5.25 47.23 0.08
CA MET A 1 -5.45 45.85 -0.41
C MET A 1 -4.53 44.95 0.37
N ILE A 2 -5.08 44.11 1.25
CA ILE A 2 -4.31 43.04 1.91
C ILE A 2 -4.42 41.84 0.97
N SER A 3 -3.37 41.56 0.20
CA SER A 3 -3.28 40.31 -0.57
C SER A 3 -2.91 39.20 0.40
N CYS A 4 -3.91 38.38 0.76
CA CYS A 4 -3.70 37.16 1.50
C CYS A 4 -3.13 36.13 0.52
N TRP A 5 -1.82 35.93 0.52
CA TRP A 5 -1.19 34.85 -0.23
C TRP A 5 -1.39 33.55 0.54
N CYS A 6 -2.46 32.82 0.23
CA CYS A 6 -2.58 31.43 0.63
C CYS A 6 -1.57 30.64 -0.20
N LEU A 7 -0.49 30.15 0.41
CA LEU A 7 0.42 29.21 -0.23
C LEU A 7 -0.33 27.89 -0.40
N ILE A 8 -1.00 27.72 -1.55
CA ILE A 8 -1.54 26.41 -1.93
C ILE A 8 -0.33 25.55 -2.30
N LEU A 9 0.00 24.58 -1.45
CA LEU A 9 0.99 23.57 -1.77
C LEU A 9 0.51 22.78 -2.98
N GLU A 10 1.25 22.84 -4.09
CA GLU A 10 0.90 22.15 -5.34
C GLU A 10 0.96 20.62 -5.19
N TYR A 11 1.84 20.12 -4.30
CA TYR A 11 2.05 18.69 -4.06
C TYR A 11 1.92 18.35 -2.58
N ILE A 12 1.35 17.17 -2.31
CA ILE A 12 1.41 16.52 -1.01
C ILE A 12 1.99 15.11 -1.15
N PHE A 13 2.67 14.66 -0.10
CA PHE A 13 3.23 13.32 0.00
C PHE A 13 2.42 12.53 1.03
N VAL A 14 1.92 11.37 0.61
CA VAL A 14 1.21 10.43 1.46
C VAL A 14 2.11 9.21 1.63
N VAL A 15 2.49 8.90 2.87
CA VAL A 15 3.34 7.75 3.18
C VAL A 15 2.50 6.70 3.88
N LEU A 16 2.26 5.58 3.20
CA LEU A 16 1.51 4.45 3.72
C LEU A 16 2.43 3.52 4.52
N ASP A 17 1.94 3.09 5.67
CA ASP A 17 2.49 1.97 6.41
C ASP A 17 1.93 0.65 5.84
N GLY A 18 2.68 0.05 4.91
CA GLY A 18 2.37 -1.26 4.34
C GLY A 18 2.53 -2.43 5.32
N TYR A 19 3.03 -2.18 6.53
CA TYR A 19 3.14 -3.16 7.60
C TYR A 19 2.10 -2.95 8.71
N ASP A 20 1.07 -2.13 8.45
CA ASP A 20 0.01 -1.88 9.41
C ASP A 20 -0.71 -3.16 9.85
N ILE A 21 -1.07 -4.04 8.91
CA ILE A 21 -1.43 -5.43 9.21
C ILE A 21 -0.28 -6.33 8.73
N SER A 22 0.58 -6.75 9.65
CA SER A 22 1.71 -7.63 9.30
C SER A 22 2.15 -8.50 10.48
N ALA A 23 2.84 -9.59 10.15
CA ALA A 23 3.37 -10.54 11.15
C ALA A 23 4.68 -10.05 11.80
N ILE A 24 5.24 -8.93 11.32
CA ILE A 24 6.50 -8.33 11.75
C ILE A 24 6.29 -6.88 12.20
N GLY A 25 7.31 -6.25 12.79
CA GLY A 25 7.27 -4.81 13.14
C GLY A 25 6.51 -4.44 14.43
N ARG A 26 5.64 -5.32 14.96
CA ARG A 26 4.97 -5.14 16.26
C ARG A 26 5.12 -6.35 17.18
N SER A 27 4.66 -6.22 18.43
CA SER A 27 4.64 -7.33 19.39
C SER A 27 3.70 -8.45 18.94
N GLN A 28 3.99 -9.69 19.33
CA GLN A 28 3.18 -10.85 18.94
C GLN A 28 1.74 -10.80 19.45
N ASN A 29 1.49 -10.11 20.56
CA ASN A 29 0.17 -9.98 21.18
C ASN A 29 -0.60 -8.76 20.65
N HIS A 30 -0.04 -7.97 19.74
CA HIS A 30 -0.73 -6.84 19.14
C HIS A 30 -1.89 -7.34 18.26
N PRO A 31 -3.09 -6.73 18.31
CA PRO A 31 -4.24 -7.14 17.51
C PRO A 31 -3.92 -7.31 16.02
N ASN A 32 -3.25 -6.32 15.41
CA ASN A 32 -2.85 -6.38 13.99
C ASN A 32 -1.89 -7.53 13.68
N THR A 33 -0.96 -7.86 14.60
CA THR A 33 -0.04 -9.00 14.43
C THR A 33 -0.81 -10.31 14.48
N MET A 34 -1.74 -10.45 15.43
CA MET A 34 -2.58 -11.65 15.54
C MET A 34 -3.45 -11.85 14.30
N GLN A 35 -4.07 -10.77 13.81
CA GLN A 35 -4.83 -10.76 12.56
C GLN A 35 -3.97 -11.17 11.36
N ALA A 36 -2.76 -10.62 11.23
CA ALA A 36 -1.85 -10.94 10.15
C ALA A 36 -1.39 -12.41 10.18
N LEU A 37 -1.13 -12.95 11.38
CA LEU A 37 -0.78 -14.36 11.56
C LEU A 37 -1.95 -15.29 11.20
N GLU A 38 -3.18 -14.92 11.51
CA GLU A 38 -4.38 -15.65 11.09
C GLU A 38 -4.54 -15.63 9.56
N PHE A 39 -4.44 -14.45 8.95
CA PHE A 39 -4.48 -14.30 7.51
C PHE A 39 -3.42 -15.14 6.79
N LEU A 40 -2.16 -15.13 7.27
CA LEU A 40 -1.09 -15.95 6.69
C LEU A 40 -1.31 -17.45 6.89
N ARG A 41 -1.94 -17.88 7.98
CA ARG A 41 -2.30 -19.29 8.19
C ARG A 41 -3.30 -19.75 7.15
N GLU A 42 -4.23 -18.90 6.76
CA GLU A 42 -5.24 -19.20 5.73
C GLU A 42 -4.67 -19.14 4.31
N LYS A 43 -3.88 -18.11 4.00
CA LYS A 43 -3.43 -17.82 2.63
C LYS A 43 -2.16 -18.55 2.21
N ASN A 44 -1.26 -18.84 3.15
CA ASN A 44 0.00 -19.50 2.86
C ASN A 44 0.07 -20.86 3.57
N PRO A 45 -0.08 -21.99 2.85
CA PRO A 45 -0.11 -23.33 3.45
C PRO A 45 1.26 -23.80 3.96
N ASN A 46 2.35 -23.10 3.60
CA ASN A 46 3.70 -23.50 3.99
C ASN A 46 3.93 -23.32 5.49
N SER A 47 4.73 -24.19 6.10
CA SER A 47 5.19 -24.00 7.49
C SER A 47 6.11 -22.79 7.61
N GLU A 48 7.01 -22.61 6.64
CA GLU A 48 7.80 -21.42 6.46
C GLU A 48 6.98 -20.38 5.66
N LYS A 49 6.49 -19.34 6.34
CA LYS A 49 5.61 -18.31 5.76
C LYS A 49 6.32 -17.32 4.82
N ASN A 50 7.65 -17.29 4.72
CA ASN A 50 8.34 -16.56 3.66
C ASN A 50 8.58 -17.41 2.40
N SER A 51 8.18 -18.68 2.40
CA SER A 51 8.25 -19.52 1.20
C SER A 51 7.07 -19.26 0.26
N PRO A 52 7.32 -18.93 -1.02
CA PRO A 52 6.29 -18.83 -2.06
C PRO A 52 6.00 -20.16 -2.75
N MET A 53 6.57 -21.27 -2.28
CA MET A 53 6.42 -22.58 -2.92
C MET A 53 4.94 -23.00 -2.94
N GLY A 54 4.44 -23.41 -4.10
CA GLY A 54 3.04 -23.82 -4.28
C GLY A 54 2.03 -22.67 -4.40
N LEU A 55 2.42 -21.42 -4.11
CA LEU A 55 1.58 -20.25 -4.40
C LEU A 55 1.69 -19.89 -5.89
N VAL A 56 0.57 -19.53 -6.50
CA VAL A 56 0.44 -19.31 -7.95
C VAL A 56 -0.07 -17.90 -8.23
N GLY A 57 0.53 -17.24 -9.21
CA GLY A 57 0.14 -15.89 -9.61
C GLY A 57 0.24 -14.90 -8.46
N LEU A 58 -0.72 -13.97 -8.38
CA LEU A 58 -0.71 -12.91 -7.37
C LEU A 58 -0.74 -13.43 -5.93
N GLU A 59 -1.21 -14.65 -5.68
CA GLU A 59 -1.22 -15.25 -4.34
C GLU A 59 0.20 -15.45 -3.79
N ARG A 60 1.23 -15.43 -4.65
CA ARG A 60 2.64 -15.45 -4.27
C ARG A 60 3.05 -14.28 -3.38
N ARG A 61 2.23 -13.23 -3.29
CA ARG A 61 2.42 -12.09 -2.38
C ARG A 61 2.16 -12.38 -0.91
N PHE A 62 1.47 -13.49 -0.59
CA PHE A 62 1.07 -13.82 0.78
C PHE A 62 2.21 -14.44 1.59
N LEU A 63 3.23 -13.62 1.84
CA LEU A 63 4.47 -13.97 2.51
C LEU A 63 4.64 -13.15 3.79
N MET A 64 5.29 -13.73 4.80
CA MET A 64 5.47 -13.10 6.11
C MET A 64 6.29 -11.81 6.07
N PHE A 65 7.16 -11.64 5.08
CA PHE A 65 7.93 -10.40 4.89
C PHE A 65 7.13 -9.25 4.24
N ASN A 66 5.87 -9.49 3.89
CA ASN A 66 4.93 -8.47 3.41
C ASN A 66 3.92 -8.10 4.51
N GLY A 67 2.94 -7.27 4.14
CA GLY A 67 1.85 -6.86 4.99
C GLY A 67 0.69 -6.29 4.18
N ALA A 68 -0.27 -5.69 4.88
CA ALA A 68 -1.42 -4.99 4.34
C ALA A 68 -1.58 -3.62 5.01
N VAL A 69 -2.28 -2.72 4.32
CA VAL A 69 -2.77 -1.46 4.88
C VAL A 69 -4.08 -1.75 5.61
N GLY A 70 -4.20 -1.36 6.88
CA GLY A 70 -5.39 -1.60 7.68
C GLY A 70 -6.57 -0.73 7.29
N LYS A 71 -7.77 -1.12 7.75
CA LYS A 71 -9.03 -0.43 7.43
C LYS A 71 -9.02 1.06 7.78
N GLU A 72 -8.56 1.40 8.99
CA GLU A 72 -8.50 2.80 9.45
C GLU A 72 -7.56 3.63 8.57
N GLN A 73 -6.46 3.04 8.10
CA GLN A 73 -5.51 3.70 7.20
C GLN A 73 -6.08 3.85 5.78
N LEU A 74 -6.87 2.91 5.28
CA LEU A 74 -7.61 3.05 4.02
C LEU A 74 -8.66 4.16 4.08
N GLU A 75 -9.42 4.24 5.17
CA GLU A 75 -10.41 5.31 5.41
C GLU A 75 -9.73 6.68 5.53
N TRP A 76 -8.57 6.73 6.19
CA TRP A 76 -7.75 7.93 6.25
C TRP A 76 -7.20 8.34 4.86
N LEU A 77 -6.68 7.39 4.08
CA LEU A 77 -6.21 7.65 2.71
C LEU A 77 -7.33 8.26 1.86
N ASP A 78 -8.53 7.70 1.95
CA ASP A 78 -9.71 8.21 1.24
C ASP A 78 -9.98 9.69 1.56
N GLY A 79 -10.00 10.05 2.84
CA GLY A 79 -10.18 11.43 3.28
C GLY A 79 -9.07 12.37 2.79
N VAL A 80 -7.81 11.94 2.85
CA VAL A 80 -6.68 12.73 2.36
C VAL A 80 -6.79 13.00 0.85
N LEU A 81 -7.16 11.99 0.06
CA LEU A 81 -7.31 12.15 -1.40
C LEU A 81 -8.54 13.02 -1.76
N GLN A 82 -9.61 12.93 -0.97
CA GLN A 82 -10.77 13.81 -1.10
C GLN A 82 -10.39 15.27 -0.86
N ASP A 83 -9.69 15.57 0.24
CA ASP A 83 -9.25 16.92 0.59
C ASP A 83 -8.26 17.48 -0.44
N ALA A 84 -7.31 16.66 -0.90
CA ALA A 84 -6.36 17.03 -1.95
C ALA A 84 -7.08 17.37 -3.26
N THR A 85 -8.12 16.62 -3.61
CA THR A 85 -8.96 16.90 -4.78
C THR A 85 -9.69 18.24 -4.65
N GLN A 86 -10.30 18.51 -3.49
CA GLN A 86 -10.99 19.79 -3.23
C GLN A 86 -10.03 20.98 -3.25
N SER A 87 -8.78 20.76 -2.82
CA SER A 87 -7.73 21.77 -2.77
C SER A 87 -6.89 21.86 -4.06
N ASN A 88 -7.27 21.11 -5.10
CA ASN A 88 -6.55 21.04 -6.40
C ASN A 88 -5.06 20.71 -6.27
N GLN A 89 -4.71 19.84 -5.32
CA GLN A 89 -3.35 19.38 -5.06
C GLN A 89 -3.04 18.09 -5.83
N LYS A 90 -1.76 17.88 -6.13
CA LYS A 90 -1.24 16.65 -6.72
C LYS A 90 -0.67 15.76 -5.62
N VAL A 91 -0.96 14.47 -5.67
CA VAL A 91 -0.55 13.52 -4.63
C VAL A 91 0.53 12.59 -5.14
N VAL A 92 1.60 12.45 -4.35
CA VAL A 92 2.60 11.38 -4.46
C VAL A 92 2.33 10.40 -3.34
N VAL A 93 1.99 9.16 -3.68
CA VAL A 93 1.82 8.09 -2.70
C VAL A 93 3.11 7.29 -2.60
N CYS A 94 3.58 7.06 -1.38
CA CYS A 94 4.76 6.26 -1.09
C CYS A 94 4.35 5.08 -0.20
N CYS A 95 4.82 3.88 -0.51
CA CYS A 95 4.70 2.71 0.36
C CYS A 95 6.01 1.92 0.30
N HIS A 96 6.39 1.18 1.35
CA HIS A 96 7.53 0.27 1.21
C HIS A 96 7.23 -0.84 0.19
N LEU A 97 6.01 -1.40 0.25
CA LEU A 97 5.54 -2.51 -0.59
C LEU A 97 4.90 -1.99 -1.89
N PRO A 98 5.23 -2.56 -3.06
CA PRO A 98 4.60 -2.23 -4.34
C PRO A 98 3.08 -2.35 -4.33
N LEU A 99 2.44 -1.44 -5.09
CA LEU A 99 0.99 -1.36 -5.23
C LEU A 99 0.49 -1.83 -6.61
N ASP A 100 1.37 -2.09 -7.57
CA ASP A 100 1.00 -2.53 -8.92
C ASP A 100 1.79 -3.80 -9.29
N PRO A 101 1.11 -4.91 -9.65
CA PRO A 101 1.75 -6.15 -10.08
C PRO A 101 2.58 -6.03 -11.36
N GLY A 102 2.40 -4.99 -12.16
CA GLY A 102 3.21 -4.67 -13.34
C GLY A 102 4.53 -3.97 -13.00
N ALA A 103 4.66 -3.41 -11.79
CA ALA A 103 5.84 -2.66 -11.36
C ALA A 103 6.80 -3.47 -10.48
N SER A 104 6.46 -4.71 -10.10
CA SER A 104 7.29 -5.57 -9.26
C SER A 104 7.09 -7.06 -9.54
N SER A 105 7.90 -7.90 -8.91
CA SER A 105 7.60 -9.31 -8.71
C SER A 105 6.31 -9.50 -7.90
N GLN A 106 5.67 -10.65 -8.10
CA GLN A 106 4.41 -10.99 -7.40
C GLN A 106 4.65 -11.20 -5.90
N GLU A 107 5.83 -11.71 -5.54
CA GLU A 107 6.23 -11.96 -4.16
C GLU A 107 6.41 -10.68 -3.36
N ALA A 108 6.72 -9.55 -4.00
CA ALA A 108 6.97 -8.28 -3.33
C ALA A 108 5.68 -7.49 -3.02
N LEU A 109 4.56 -7.84 -3.66
CA LEU A 109 3.36 -7.02 -3.70
C LEU A 109 2.68 -6.90 -2.32
N LEU A 110 2.10 -5.74 -2.01
CA LEU A 110 1.26 -5.55 -0.82
C LEU A 110 0.10 -6.56 -0.82
N TRP A 111 -0.23 -7.16 0.33
CA TRP A 111 -1.27 -8.20 0.42
C TRP A 111 -2.62 -7.73 -0.13
N ASN A 112 -3.04 -6.53 0.27
CA ASN A 112 -4.27 -5.89 -0.19
C ASN A 112 -3.99 -4.71 -1.14
N TYR A 113 -2.98 -4.83 -2.01
CA TYR A 113 -2.68 -3.80 -3.03
C TYR A 113 -3.92 -3.35 -3.80
N ASN A 114 -4.82 -4.29 -4.11
CA ASN A 114 -6.06 -4.03 -4.83
C ASN A 114 -6.98 -3.09 -4.06
N GLU A 115 -7.12 -3.26 -2.73
CA GLU A 115 -7.96 -2.37 -1.91
C GLU A 115 -7.37 -0.95 -1.84
N VAL A 116 -6.04 -0.83 -1.77
CA VAL A 116 -5.36 0.46 -1.79
C VAL A 116 -5.52 1.14 -3.15
N MET A 117 -5.32 0.40 -4.24
CA MET A 117 -5.47 0.93 -5.60
C MET A 117 -6.93 1.27 -5.92
N ASP A 118 -7.90 0.49 -5.42
CA ASP A 118 -9.33 0.80 -5.55
C ASP A 118 -9.66 2.17 -4.92
N VAL A 119 -9.06 2.51 -3.77
CA VAL A 119 -9.21 3.85 -3.17
C VAL A 119 -8.54 4.92 -4.04
N ILE A 120 -7.31 4.68 -4.48
CA ILE A 120 -6.53 5.62 -5.32
C ILE A 120 -7.25 5.94 -6.63
N HIS A 121 -7.80 4.91 -7.30
CA HIS A 121 -8.51 5.02 -8.57
C HIS A 121 -9.79 5.86 -8.50
N ARG A 122 -10.34 6.12 -7.31
CA ARG A 122 -11.47 7.05 -7.16
C ARG A 122 -11.08 8.52 -7.36
N TYR A 123 -9.79 8.84 -7.40
CA TYR A 123 -9.29 10.21 -7.41
C TYR A 123 -8.27 10.46 -8.53
N ASN A 124 -8.47 11.56 -9.27
CA ASN A 124 -7.53 11.99 -10.31
C ASN A 124 -6.31 12.76 -9.77
N CYS A 125 -6.26 13.03 -8.47
CA CYS A 125 -5.21 13.85 -7.86
C CYS A 125 -3.87 13.09 -7.68
N VAL A 126 -3.90 11.75 -7.60
CA VAL A 126 -2.69 10.92 -7.49
C VAL A 126 -1.94 10.89 -8.82
N LYS A 127 -0.63 11.19 -8.77
CA LYS A 127 0.22 11.30 -9.97
C LYS A 127 1.27 10.21 -10.08
N VAL A 128 1.68 9.64 -8.96
CA VAL A 128 2.65 8.54 -8.92
C VAL A 128 2.56 7.80 -7.59
N CYS A 129 2.70 6.48 -7.66
CA CYS A 129 2.93 5.61 -6.52
C CYS A 129 4.41 5.18 -6.54
N LEU A 130 5.12 5.42 -5.45
CA LEU A 130 6.53 5.06 -5.29
C LEU A 130 6.65 3.92 -4.27
N ALA A 131 7.37 2.88 -4.65
CA ALA A 131 7.64 1.76 -3.76
C ALA A 131 9.08 1.23 -3.86
N GLY A 132 9.47 0.50 -2.82
CA GLY A 132 10.71 -0.25 -2.77
C GLY A 132 10.42 -1.74 -2.69
N HIS A 133 11.05 -2.40 -1.72
CA HIS A 133 10.91 -3.82 -1.38
C HIS A 133 11.38 -4.81 -2.47
N ASP A 134 10.95 -4.64 -3.72
CA ASP A 134 11.54 -5.34 -4.86
C ASP A 134 12.85 -4.68 -5.27
N HIS A 135 13.96 -5.28 -4.86
CA HIS A 135 15.29 -4.76 -5.14
C HIS A 135 15.69 -4.83 -6.63
N LYS A 136 14.98 -5.60 -7.45
CA LYS A 136 15.18 -5.58 -8.92
C LYS A 136 14.56 -4.32 -9.54
N GLY A 137 13.58 -3.74 -8.86
CA GLY A 137 12.79 -2.61 -9.33
C GLY A 137 11.89 -2.97 -10.51
N GLY A 138 11.11 -1.99 -10.92
CA GLY A 138 10.20 -2.07 -12.06
C GLY A 138 9.38 -0.80 -12.16
N HIS A 139 8.62 -0.68 -13.25
CA HIS A 139 7.64 0.38 -13.41
C HIS A 139 6.51 -0.12 -14.30
N SER A 140 5.32 0.42 -14.08
CA SER A 140 4.15 0.25 -14.93
C SER A 140 3.54 1.64 -15.19
N ILE A 141 2.76 1.74 -16.26
CA ILE A 141 1.83 2.84 -16.45
C ILE A 141 0.47 2.27 -16.13
N ASP A 142 -0.13 2.79 -15.06
CA ASP A 142 -1.49 2.46 -14.70
C ASP A 142 -2.44 2.96 -15.80
N SER A 143 -3.36 2.09 -16.22
CA SER A 143 -4.28 2.36 -17.33
C SER A 143 -5.59 3.01 -16.90
N HIS A 144 -5.80 3.17 -15.58
CA HIS A 144 -6.96 3.88 -15.03
C HIS A 144 -6.88 5.39 -15.30
#